data_AF-A0A1E9BTC7-F1
#
_entry.id   AF-A0A1E9BTC7-F1
#
_cell.length_a   1.000
_cell.length_b   1.000
_cell.length_c   1.000
_cell.angle_alpha   90.00
_cell.angle_beta   90.00
_cell.angle_gamma   90.00
#
_symmetry.space_group_name_H-M   'P 1'
#
loop_
_entity.id
_entity.type
_entity.pdbx_description
1 polymer ?
#
loop_
_entity_poly.entity_id
_entity_poly.type
_entity_poly.pdbx_seq_one_letter_code
_entity_poly.pdbx_strand_id
1 'polypeptide(L)'
;MIEALKNIGFIVTERLERKELSSDLQNRYSELPADYQEFLQRFQTITNESDNVWFNSIEDFNGESDSGFRWNEFELMGLEALADDKESCDMIRLFWDSHIPILMSVKDGYQYLCIDLSPENYGKIYYGVEPEFEDSAEFVCDSFNHL
;
A
#
# COMPACT_ATOMS: atom_id res chain seq x y z
N MET A 1 -1.82 -16.26 -4.94
CA MET A 1 -0.99 -15.05 -4.92
C MET A 1 0.48 -15.30 -4.59
N ILE A 2 0.89 -15.65 -3.36
CA ILE A 2 2.33 -15.80 -3.01
C ILE A 2 3.13 -16.67 -4.01
N GLU A 3 2.64 -17.84 -4.36
CA GLU A 3 3.33 -18.71 -5.35
C GLU A 3 3.39 -18.07 -6.75
N ALA A 4 2.37 -17.29 -7.14
CA ALA A 4 2.40 -16.55 -8.39
C ALA A 4 3.45 -15.42 -8.36
N LEU A 5 3.57 -14.71 -7.24
CA LEU A 5 4.61 -13.69 -7.02
C LEU A 5 6.02 -14.30 -7.10
N LYS A 6 6.25 -15.44 -6.44
CA LYS A 6 7.52 -16.19 -6.55
C LYS A 6 7.83 -16.56 -8.00
N ASN A 7 6.83 -17.02 -8.77
CA ASN A 7 7.01 -17.41 -10.17
C ASN A 7 7.36 -16.24 -11.11
N ILE A 8 7.00 -15.00 -10.76
CA ILE A 8 7.35 -13.80 -11.54
C ILE A 8 8.58 -13.07 -10.98
N GLY A 9 9.31 -13.68 -10.06
CA GLY A 9 10.61 -13.19 -9.59
C GLY A 9 10.59 -12.38 -8.29
N PHE A 10 9.48 -12.35 -7.53
CA PHE A 10 9.51 -11.81 -6.18
C PHE A 10 10.15 -12.80 -5.20
N ILE A 11 10.94 -12.24 -4.29
CA ILE A 11 11.49 -12.91 -3.12
C ILE A 11 10.48 -12.74 -1.99
N VAL A 12 10.09 -13.85 -1.36
CA VAL A 12 9.10 -13.86 -0.28
C VAL A 12 9.70 -14.47 0.98
N THR A 13 9.68 -13.71 2.07
CA THR A 13 9.91 -14.24 3.42
C THR A 13 8.56 -14.54 4.05
N GLU A 14 8.29 -15.81 4.33
CA GLU A 14 7.00 -16.23 4.88
C GLU A 14 6.89 -15.87 6.37
N ARG A 15 5.67 -15.54 6.80
CA ARG A 15 5.35 -15.25 8.20
C ARG A 15 5.09 -16.55 8.94
N LEU A 16 5.86 -16.79 10.00
CA LEU A 16 5.74 -17.99 10.84
C LEU A 16 4.70 -17.84 11.94
N GLU A 17 4.48 -16.61 12.41
CA GLU A 17 3.59 -16.30 13.53
C GLU A 17 2.64 -15.16 13.14
N ARG A 18 1.36 -15.29 13.48
CA ARG A 18 0.38 -14.23 13.23
C ARG A 18 0.79 -12.95 13.96
N LYS A 19 0.47 -11.82 13.34
CA LYS A 19 0.80 -10.50 13.88
C LYS A 19 -0.38 -9.56 13.73
N GLU A 20 -0.58 -8.70 14.70
CA GLU A 20 -1.65 -7.72 14.68
C GLU A 20 -1.17 -6.41 14.05
N LEU A 21 -2.08 -5.78 13.30
CA LEU A 21 -1.87 -4.41 12.81
C LEU A 21 -1.95 -3.44 13.99
N SER A 22 -1.17 -2.36 13.93
CA SER A 22 -1.16 -1.34 14.96
C SER A 22 -2.54 -0.68 15.11
N SER A 23 -2.83 -0.19 16.32
CA SER A 23 -4.05 0.58 16.56
C SER A 23 -4.11 1.83 15.69
N ASP A 24 -2.97 2.43 15.37
CA ASP A 24 -2.90 3.64 14.55
C ASP A 24 -3.38 3.37 13.13
N LEU A 25 -2.95 2.25 12.53
CA LEU A 25 -3.44 1.84 11.23
C LEU A 25 -4.94 1.49 11.29
N GLN A 26 -5.37 0.72 12.29
CA GLN A 26 -6.77 0.32 12.45
C GLN A 26 -7.70 1.51 12.70
N ASN A 27 -7.23 2.57 13.36
CA ASN A 27 -7.99 3.79 13.56
C ASN A 27 -8.21 4.56 12.26
N ARG A 28 -7.25 4.51 11.34
CA ARG A 28 -7.36 5.14 10.01
C ARG A 28 -8.17 4.27 9.04
N TYR A 29 -7.90 2.97 9.02
CA TYR A 29 -8.54 1.98 8.15
C TYR A 29 -9.23 0.91 9.01
N SER A 30 -10.50 1.14 9.33
CA SER A 30 -11.23 0.34 10.32
C SER A 30 -11.53 -1.10 9.90
N GLU A 31 -11.69 -1.37 8.60
CA GLU A 31 -12.02 -2.71 8.10
C GLU A 31 -11.31 -3.00 6.77
N LEU A 32 -10.19 -3.70 6.82
CA LEU A 32 -9.51 -4.18 5.62
C LEU A 32 -10.23 -5.40 5.01
N PRO A 33 -10.19 -5.62 3.68
CA PRO A 33 -10.75 -6.82 3.07
C PRO A 33 -10.16 -8.10 3.67
N ALA A 34 -11.00 -9.09 3.97
CA ALA A 34 -10.60 -10.29 4.68
C ALA A 34 -9.51 -11.10 3.93
N ASP A 35 -9.54 -11.10 2.60
CA ASP A 35 -8.53 -11.73 1.77
C ASP A 35 -7.18 -11.03 1.84
N TYR A 36 -7.18 -9.69 1.85
CA TYR A 36 -5.97 -8.91 2.07
C TYR A 36 -5.41 -9.10 3.50
N GLN A 37 -6.27 -9.15 4.52
CA GLN A 37 -5.86 -9.47 5.89
C GLN A 37 -5.18 -10.85 5.97
N GLU A 38 -5.77 -11.89 5.38
CA GLU A 38 -5.18 -13.22 5.34
C GLU A 38 -3.88 -13.25 4.53
N PHE A 39 -3.76 -12.43 3.48
CA PHE A 39 -2.50 -12.28 2.74
C PHE A 39 -1.38 -11.70 3.61
N LEU A 40 -1.64 -10.63 4.37
CA LEU A 40 -0.68 -10.03 5.30
C LEU A 40 -0.17 -11.01 6.37
N GLN A 41 -1.00 -11.98 6.77
CA GLN A 41 -0.62 -13.02 7.74
C GLN A 41 0.32 -14.09 7.16
N ARG A 42 0.62 -14.07 5.86
CA ARG A 42 1.42 -15.11 5.21
C ARG A 42 2.86 -14.71 4.89
N PHE A 43 3.20 -13.43 4.95
CA PHE A 43 4.55 -12.95 4.65
C PHE A 43 5.01 -11.89 5.64
N GLN A 44 6.33 -11.83 5.85
CA GLN A 44 7.03 -10.74 6.52
C GLN A 44 7.56 -9.75 5.49
N THR A 45 8.13 -10.24 4.39
CA THR A 45 8.57 -9.37 3.27
C THR A 45 8.23 -9.99 1.93
N ILE A 46 7.85 -9.15 0.98
CA ILE A 46 7.75 -9.49 -0.44
C ILE A 46 8.40 -8.35 -1.20
N THR A 47 9.51 -8.62 -1.87
CA THR A 47 10.25 -7.62 -2.66
C THR A 47 10.77 -8.27 -3.95
N ASN A 48 11.07 -7.48 -4.97
CA ASN A 48 11.76 -8.00 -6.15
C ASN A 48 13.28 -8.11 -5.90
N GLU A 49 14.01 -8.75 -6.82
CA GLU A 49 15.46 -8.96 -6.68
C GLU A 49 16.26 -7.65 -6.53
N SER A 50 15.78 -6.56 -7.13
CA SER A 50 16.43 -5.24 -7.09
C SER A 50 16.03 -4.38 -5.88
N ASP A 51 15.18 -4.90 -5.01
CA ASP A 51 14.65 -4.23 -3.82
C ASP A 51 14.04 -2.84 -4.11
N ASN A 52 13.30 -2.74 -5.22
CA ASN A 52 12.66 -1.50 -5.68
C ASN A 52 11.18 -1.65 -6.04
N VAL A 53 10.60 -2.82 -5.76
CA VAL A 53 9.16 -3.09 -5.80
C VAL A 53 8.84 -4.00 -4.63
N TRP A 54 7.97 -3.59 -3.71
CA TRP A 54 7.64 -4.37 -2.51
C TRP A 54 6.18 -4.21 -2.09
N PHE A 55 5.64 -5.22 -1.42
CA PHE A 55 4.35 -5.09 -0.73
C PHE A 55 4.57 -4.57 0.69
N ASN A 56 3.71 -3.64 1.12
CA ASN A 56 3.68 -3.22 2.52
C ASN A 56 3.21 -4.39 3.39
N SER A 57 4.05 -4.75 4.36
CA SER A 57 3.82 -5.79 5.35
C SER A 57 3.20 -5.22 6.62
N ILE A 58 2.84 -6.11 7.56
CA ILE A 58 2.41 -5.69 8.91
C ILE A 58 3.54 -4.93 9.63
N GLU A 59 4.80 -5.32 9.41
CA GLU A 59 5.98 -4.61 9.95
C GLU A 59 6.04 -3.18 9.40
N ASP A 60 5.80 -2.98 8.11
CA ASP A 60 5.79 -1.64 7.49
C ASP A 60 4.66 -0.77 8.07
N PHE A 61 3.44 -1.32 8.13
CA PHE A 61 2.29 -0.60 8.70
C PHE A 61 2.45 -0.27 10.19
N ASN A 62 3.16 -1.11 10.95
CA ASN A 62 3.44 -0.87 12.36
C ASN A 62 4.64 0.05 12.59
N GLY A 63 5.39 0.44 11.55
CA GLY A 63 6.62 1.21 11.67
C GLY A 63 7.77 0.42 12.32
N GLU A 64 7.75 -0.91 12.16
CA GLU A 64 8.72 -1.85 12.73
C GLU A 64 9.69 -2.41 11.68
N SER A 65 9.48 -2.11 10.40
CA SER A 65 10.41 -2.51 9.33
C SER A 65 11.61 -1.58 9.24
N ASP A 66 12.72 -2.11 8.73
CA ASP A 66 13.94 -1.34 8.41
C ASP A 66 13.86 -0.71 7.00
N SER A 67 12.65 -0.59 6.42
CA SER A 67 12.46 -0.01 5.09
C SER A 67 12.90 1.45 5.07
N GLY A 68 13.60 1.85 4.00
CA GLY A 68 13.96 3.25 3.76
C GLY A 68 12.76 4.13 3.40
N PHE A 69 11.61 3.52 3.06
CA PHE A 69 10.36 4.18 2.72
C PHE A 69 9.28 3.77 3.73
N ARG A 70 8.56 4.75 4.27
CA ARG A 70 7.40 4.45 5.11
C ARG A 70 6.27 3.90 4.24
N TRP A 71 5.37 3.13 4.86
CA TRP A 71 4.21 2.57 4.16
C TRP A 71 3.35 3.64 3.47
N ASN A 72 3.34 4.88 3.99
CA ASN A 72 2.63 6.03 3.45
C ASN A 72 3.54 7.09 2.84
N GLU A 73 4.74 6.73 2.34
CA GLU A 73 5.71 7.73 1.87
C GLU A 73 5.14 8.67 0.80
N PHE A 74 4.34 8.16 -0.14
CA PHE A 74 3.81 8.98 -1.24
C PHE A 74 2.80 10.04 -0.77
N GLU A 75 1.98 9.73 0.24
CA GLU A 75 1.18 10.74 0.93
C GLU A 75 2.08 11.82 1.55
N LEU A 76 3.15 11.41 2.25
CA LEU A 76 4.05 12.35 2.92
C LEU A 76 4.78 13.25 1.92
N MET A 77 5.22 12.70 0.79
CA MET A 77 5.84 13.46 -0.30
C MET A 77 4.89 14.51 -0.88
N GLY A 78 3.63 14.14 -1.15
CA GLY A 78 2.62 15.08 -1.64
C GLY A 78 2.34 16.21 -0.64
N LEU A 79 2.19 15.86 0.64
CA LEU A 79 1.98 16.83 1.72
C LEU A 79 3.17 17.78 1.92
N GLU A 80 4.40 17.29 1.77
CA GLU A 80 5.60 18.13 1.82
C GLU A 80 5.68 19.08 0.62
N ALA A 81 5.41 18.58 -0.59
CA ALA A 81 5.46 19.37 -1.82
C ALA A 81 4.45 20.52 -1.83
N LEU A 82 3.29 20.34 -1.18
CA LEU A 82 2.18 21.30 -1.15
C LEU A 82 1.91 21.86 0.26
N ALA A 83 2.94 21.90 1.13
CA ALA A 83 2.78 22.26 2.54
C ALA A 83 2.13 23.64 2.78
N ASP A 84 2.31 24.59 1.86
CA ASP A 84 1.73 25.94 1.92
C ASP A 84 0.30 26.03 1.33
N ASP A 85 -0.18 24.95 0.69
CA ASP A 85 -1.53 24.84 0.13
C ASP A 85 -2.39 23.89 0.97
N LYS A 86 -3.17 24.49 1.86
CA LYS A 86 -4.06 23.75 2.76
C LYS A 86 -5.13 22.96 1.99
N GLU A 87 -5.68 23.50 0.92
CA GLU A 87 -6.76 22.84 0.16
C GLU A 87 -6.21 21.58 -0.51
N SER A 88 -5.06 21.69 -1.16
CA SER A 88 -4.37 20.54 -1.75
C SER A 88 -3.97 19.50 -0.70
N CYS A 89 -3.45 19.91 0.45
CA CYS A 89 -3.14 18.98 1.54
C CYS A 89 -4.36 18.23 2.08
N ASP A 90 -5.52 18.91 2.18
CA ASP A 90 -6.76 18.31 2.66
C ASP A 90 -7.30 17.30 1.61
N MET A 91 -7.13 17.56 0.31
CA MET A 91 -7.47 16.62 -0.78
C MET A 91 -6.57 15.37 -0.78
N ILE A 92 -5.25 15.54 -0.58
CA ILE A 92 -4.30 14.43 -0.46
C ILE A 92 -4.71 13.51 0.70
N ARG A 93 -4.96 14.07 1.88
CA ARG A 93 -5.41 13.29 3.04
C ARG A 93 -6.73 12.58 2.78
N LEU A 94 -7.69 13.25 2.14
CA LEU A 94 -8.99 12.66 1.81
C LEU A 94 -8.85 11.42 0.91
N PHE A 95 -7.97 11.48 -0.09
CA PHE A 95 -7.66 10.32 -0.92
C PHE A 95 -7.06 9.20 -0.07
N TRP A 96 -5.95 9.44 0.61
CA TRP A 96 -5.22 8.41 1.34
C TRP A 96 -6.00 7.87 2.55
N ASP A 97 -6.89 8.64 3.18
CA ASP A 97 -7.77 8.16 4.26
C ASP A 97 -8.74 7.05 3.81
N SER A 98 -8.95 6.90 2.50
CA SER A 98 -9.74 5.80 1.93
C SER A 98 -8.93 4.83 1.08
N HIS A 99 -7.68 5.15 0.73
CA HIS A 99 -6.85 4.32 -0.16
C HIS A 99 -5.62 3.81 0.58
N ILE A 100 -5.63 2.56 1.03
CA ILE A 100 -4.46 1.98 1.69
C ILE A 100 -3.43 1.52 0.63
N PRO A 101 -2.17 2.03 0.64
CA PRO A 101 -1.13 1.56 -0.26
C PRO A 101 -0.67 0.16 0.15
N ILE A 102 -0.76 -0.79 -0.77
CA ILE A 102 -0.45 -2.21 -0.54
C ILE A 102 0.84 -2.66 -1.23
N LEU A 103 1.24 -1.98 -2.30
CA LEU A 103 2.51 -2.18 -3.00
C LEU A 103 3.08 -0.82 -3.37
N MET A 104 4.39 -0.70 -3.24
CA MET A 104 5.14 0.49 -3.64
C MET A 104 6.26 0.08 -4.59
N SER A 105 6.59 0.98 -5.50
CA SER A 105 7.69 0.84 -6.42
C SER A 105 8.43 2.15 -6.60
N VAL A 106 9.75 2.05 -6.66
CA VAL A 106 10.67 3.13 -7.08
C VAL A 106 11.37 2.75 -8.39
N LYS A 107 10.87 1.72 -9.07
CA LYS A 107 11.37 1.27 -10.36
C LYS A 107 10.74 2.13 -11.45
N ASP A 108 11.57 2.89 -12.16
CA ASP A 108 11.13 3.79 -13.23
C ASP A 108 10.11 4.85 -12.72
N GLY A 109 10.52 5.58 -11.68
CA GLY A 109 9.69 6.55 -10.98
C GLY A 109 8.96 5.95 -9.78
N TYR A 110 8.16 6.77 -9.09
CA TYR A 110 7.33 6.33 -7.97
C TYR A 110 5.97 5.84 -8.42
N GLN A 111 5.60 4.64 -8.00
CA GLN A 111 4.36 3.97 -8.40
C GLN A 111 3.80 3.15 -7.24
N TYR A 112 2.49 2.95 -7.19
CA TYR A 112 1.84 2.15 -6.14
C TYR A 112 0.64 1.36 -6.64
N LEU A 113 0.28 0.33 -5.88
CA LEU A 113 -1.08 -0.20 -5.85
C LEU A 113 -1.72 0.12 -4.50
N CYS A 114 -2.99 0.47 -4.50
CA CYS A 114 -3.78 0.66 -3.28
C CYS A 114 -5.11 -0.09 -3.35
N ILE A 115 -5.69 -0.33 -2.17
CA ILE A 115 -7.08 -0.79 -2.03
C ILE A 115 -7.94 0.42 -1.64
N ASP A 116 -9.01 0.67 -2.39
CA ASP A 116 -10.04 1.63 -2.01
C ASP A 116 -10.97 0.99 -0.95
N LEU A 117 -11.08 1.66 0.20
CA LEU A 117 -11.88 1.26 1.36
C LEU A 117 -13.13 2.13 1.53
N SER A 118 -13.40 3.03 0.59
CA SER A 118 -14.63 3.81 0.57
C SER A 118 -15.85 2.90 0.37
N PRO A 119 -17.04 3.26 0.91
CA PRO A 119 -18.23 2.40 0.81
C PRO A 119 -18.65 2.03 -0.62
N GLU A 120 -18.39 2.88 -1.61
CA GLU A 120 -18.82 2.68 -3.00
C GLU A 120 -17.88 1.77 -3.80
N ASN A 121 -16.62 1.66 -3.37
CA ASN A 121 -15.55 1.00 -4.10
C ASN A 121 -14.78 -0.03 -3.26
N TYR A 122 -15.31 -0.37 -2.09
CA TYR A 122 -14.65 -1.22 -1.11
C TYR A 122 -14.00 -2.47 -1.74
N GLY A 123 -12.68 -2.59 -1.55
CA GLY A 123 -11.87 -3.70 -2.02
C GLY A 123 -11.27 -3.53 -3.41
N LYS A 124 -11.72 -2.56 -4.22
CA LYS A 124 -11.19 -2.33 -5.57
C LYS A 124 -9.72 -1.90 -5.52
N ILE A 125 -8.96 -2.35 -6.51
CA ILE A 125 -7.53 -2.06 -6.64
C ILE A 125 -7.34 -0.93 -7.65
N TYR A 126 -6.51 0.04 -7.27
CA TYR A 126 -6.08 1.12 -8.14
C TYR A 126 -4.56 1.14 -8.24
N TYR A 127 -4.07 1.62 -9.38
CA TYR A 127 -2.66 1.87 -9.67
C TYR A 127 -2.43 3.36 -9.86
N GLY A 128 -1.43 3.93 -9.21
CA GLY A 128 -1.06 5.33 -9.38
C GLY A 128 0.45 5.52 -9.50
N VAL A 129 0.85 6.70 -9.99
CA VAL A 129 2.23 7.10 -10.29
C VAL A 129 2.47 8.56 -9.92
N GLU A 130 3.72 8.94 -9.72
CA GLU A 130 4.12 10.36 -9.59
C GLU A 130 3.86 11.16 -10.88
N PRO A 131 3.85 12.52 -10.81
CA PRO A 131 4.00 13.39 -9.63
C PRO A 131 2.74 13.52 -8.79
N GLU A 132 1.57 13.57 -9.42
CA GLU A 132 0.27 13.71 -8.77
C GLU A 132 -0.33 12.32 -8.50
N PHE A 133 0.12 11.69 -7.41
CA PHE A 133 -0.24 10.32 -7.05
C PHE A 133 -1.75 10.08 -7.08
N GLU A 134 -2.51 10.95 -6.40
CA GLU A 134 -3.96 10.83 -6.21
C GLU A 134 -4.72 10.97 -7.52
N ASP A 135 -4.31 11.92 -8.38
CA ASP A 135 -4.96 12.20 -9.66
C ASP A 135 -4.67 11.13 -10.72
N SER A 136 -3.56 10.41 -10.57
CA SER A 136 -3.13 9.35 -11.50
C SER A 136 -3.79 8.00 -11.24
N ALA A 137 -4.56 7.85 -10.16
CA ALA A 137 -5.09 6.56 -9.71
C ALA A 137 -6.09 5.95 -10.71
N GLU A 138 -5.68 4.89 -11.39
CA GLU A 138 -6.48 4.15 -12.38
C GLU A 138 -6.97 2.81 -11.83
N PHE A 139 -8.23 2.48 -12.09
CA PHE A 139 -8.84 1.21 -11.68
C PHE A 139 -8.15 0.01 -12.37
N VAL A 140 -7.78 -1.00 -11.58
CA VAL A 140 -7.13 -2.23 -12.05
C VAL A 140 -8.09 -3.41 -12.02
N CYS A 141 -8.67 -3.71 -10.86
CA CYS A 141 -9.56 -4.86 -10.68
C CYS A 141 -10.47 -4.72 -9.46
N ASP A 142 -11.52 -5.55 -9.39
CA ASP A 142 -12.59 -5.44 -8.39
C ASP A 142 -12.20 -5.88 -6.97
N SER A 143 -11.14 -6.68 -6.81
CA SER A 143 -10.69 -7.12 -5.49
C SER A 143 -9.25 -7.61 -5.49
N PHE A 144 -8.66 -7.68 -4.30
CA PHE A 144 -7.29 -8.15 -4.09
C PHE A 144 -7.02 -9.55 -4.68
N ASN A 145 -7.98 -10.48 -4.61
CA ASN A 145 -7.83 -11.81 -5.20
C ASN A 145 -7.86 -11.83 -6.75
N HIS A 146 -8.28 -10.75 -7.41
CA HIS A 146 -8.25 -10.63 -8.88
C HIS A 146 -6.95 -10.01 -9.40
N LEU A 147 -6.07 -9.55 -8.52
CA LEU A 147 -4.72 -9.06 -8.83
C LEU A 147 -3.76 -10.21 -9.16
#